data_AF-A0A7C8CXQ1-F1
#
_entry.id   AF-A0A7C8CXQ1-F1
#
_cell.length_a   1.000
_cell.length_b   1.000
_cell.length_c   1.000
_cell.angle_alpha   90.00
_cell.angle_beta   90.00
_cell.angle_gamma   90.00
#
_symmetry.space_group_name_H-M   'P 1'
#
loop_
_entity.id
_entity.type
_entity.pdbx_description
1 polymer ?
#
loop_
_entity_poly.entity_id
_entity_poly.type
_entity_poly.pdbx_seq_one_letter_code
_entity_poly.pdbx_strand_id
1 'polypeptide(L)'
;MVERFKDEPFAIVGVNTDDDAEDYKKKIKSFGVSWIDAWGGMDICREFGVSSFPTIAILDETGRVAAMNARGAALERAVESTLRAMRARQQAKGNGRGQ
;
A
#
# COMPACT_ATOMS: atom_id res chain seq x y z
N MET A 1 8.74 0.99 8.85
CA MET A 1 7.47 0.43 8.32
C MET A 1 7.72 -0.91 7.63
N VAL A 2 8.52 -0.95 6.56
CA VAL A 2 8.82 -2.18 5.78
C VAL A 2 9.29 -3.34 6.68
N GLU A 3 10.31 -3.13 7.50
CA GLU A 3 10.82 -4.20 8.37
C GLU A 3 9.83 -4.64 9.46
N ARG A 4 8.95 -3.74 9.91
CA ARG A 4 7.99 -4.02 10.99
C ARG A 4 6.82 -4.90 10.53
N PHE A 5 6.50 -4.88 9.24
CA PHE A 5 5.38 -5.63 8.66
C PHE A 5 5.84 -6.70 7.66
N LYS A 6 7.13 -7.08 7.67
CA LYS A 6 7.66 -8.06 6.70
C LYS A 6 7.03 -9.45 6.83
N ASP A 7 6.65 -9.82 8.05
CA ASP A 7 6.06 -11.13 8.39
C ASP A 7 4.52 -11.06 8.40
N GLU A 8 3.95 -9.94 8.00
CA GLU A 8 2.52 -9.69 7.90
C GLU A 8 2.07 -9.81 6.44
N PRO A 9 0.79 -10.12 6.16
CA PRO A 9 0.23 -10.09 4.81
C PRO A 9 0.05 -8.64 4.34
N PHE A 10 1.15 -7.90 4.26
CA PHE A 10 1.24 -6.49 3.96
C PHE A 10 2.31 -6.27 2.89
N ALA A 11 2.00 -5.44 1.90
CA ALA A 11 2.93 -5.04 0.86
C ALA A 11 2.89 -3.53 0.69
N ILE A 12 4.04 -2.95 0.35
CA ILE A 12 4.14 -1.57 -0.12
C ILE A 12 4.31 -1.61 -1.62
N VAL A 13 3.51 -0.80 -2.32
CA VAL A 13 3.62 -0.58 -3.76
C VAL A 13 3.86 0.90 -3.98
N GLY A 14 5.02 1.24 -4.54
CA GLY A 14 5.32 2.56 -5.06
C GLY A 14 4.70 2.72 -6.45
N VAL A 15 4.12 3.89 -6.70
CA VAL A 15 3.59 4.25 -8.01
C VAL A 15 4.22 5.57 -8.39
N ASN A 16 5.09 5.53 -9.40
CA ASN A 16 5.86 6.68 -9.86
C ASN A 16 5.28 7.20 -11.19
N THR A 17 5.22 8.52 -11.30
CA THR A 17 4.71 9.24 -12.48
C THR A 17 5.76 10.19 -13.09
N ASP A 18 7.04 10.04 -12.73
CA ASP A 18 8.13 10.81 -13.32
C ASP A 18 8.24 10.48 -14.83
N ASP A 19 8.55 11.48 -15.65
CA ASP A 19 8.62 11.31 -17.12
C ASP A 19 9.88 10.56 -17.60
N ASP A 20 10.93 10.47 -16.76
CA ASP A 20 12.23 9.89 -17.13
C ASP A 20 12.47 8.52 -16.47
N ALA A 21 12.47 7.48 -17.30
CA ALA A 21 12.65 6.10 -16.84
C ALA A 21 14.08 5.79 -16.36
N GLU A 22 15.10 6.51 -16.85
CA GLU A 22 16.49 6.28 -16.45
C GLU A 22 16.78 6.89 -15.07
N ASP A 23 16.27 8.09 -14.83
CA ASP A 23 16.33 8.78 -13.54
C ASP A 23 15.54 8.02 -12.47
N TYR A 24 14.34 7.52 -12.80
CA TYR A 24 13.56 6.61 -11.96
C TYR A 24 14.38 5.39 -11.49
N LYS A 25 15.02 4.67 -12.44
CA LYS A 25 15.83 3.49 -12.12
C LYS A 25 17.03 3.84 -11.23
N LYS A 26 17.68 4.98 -11.48
CA LYS A 26 18.79 5.47 -10.65
C LYS A 26 18.32 5.80 -9.23
N LYS A 27 17.19 6.49 -9.08
CA LYS A 27 16.59 6.83 -7.79
C LYS A 27 16.24 5.59 -6.98
N ILE A 28 15.54 4.61 -7.55
CA ILE A 28 15.23 3.34 -6.86
C ILE A 28 16.48 2.68 -6.30
N LYS A 29 17.54 2.60 -7.12
CA LYS A 29 18.82 2.01 -6.71
C LYS A 29 19.51 2.83 -5.62
N SER A 30 19.51 4.16 -5.75
CA SER A 30 20.16 5.07 -4.81
C SER A 30 19.47 5.11 -3.45
N PHE A 31 18.14 5.12 -3.43
CA PHE A 31 17.33 5.12 -2.20
C PHE A 31 17.19 3.74 -1.56
N GLY A 32 17.72 2.67 -2.19
CA GLY A 32 17.63 1.31 -1.66
C GLY A 32 16.19 0.82 -1.53
N VAL A 33 15.32 1.23 -2.47
CA VAL A 33 13.90 0.84 -2.48
C VAL A 33 13.81 -0.68 -2.65
N SER A 34 13.37 -1.36 -1.60
CA SER A 34 13.28 -2.83 -1.55
C SER A 34 11.88 -3.37 -1.81
N TRP A 35 10.89 -2.48 -1.96
CA TRP A 35 9.50 -2.82 -2.23
C TRP A 35 9.18 -2.72 -3.73
N ILE A 36 8.01 -3.23 -4.13
CA ILE A 36 7.55 -3.18 -5.52
C ILE A 36 7.31 -1.72 -5.89
N ASP A 37 7.88 -1.25 -7.00
CA ASP A 37 7.66 0.10 -7.51
C ASP A 37 7.32 0.03 -9.01
N ALA A 38 6.25 0.71 -9.40
CA ALA A 38 5.72 0.73 -10.75
C ALA A 38 5.86 2.12 -11.37
N TRP A 39 6.51 2.19 -12.52
CA TRP A 39 6.66 3.41 -13.31
C TRP A 39 5.50 3.60 -14.30
N GLY A 40 5.12 4.85 -14.57
CA GLY A 40 4.06 5.18 -15.53
C GLY A 40 2.65 5.09 -14.95
N GLY A 41 2.49 5.26 -13.64
CA GLY A 41 1.23 5.02 -12.94
C GLY A 41 0.17 6.12 -13.00
N MET A 42 0.21 7.01 -14.00
CA MET A 42 -0.72 8.15 -14.09
C MET A 42 -2.20 7.70 -14.14
N ASP A 43 -2.49 6.58 -14.80
CA ASP A 43 -3.86 6.05 -14.86
C ASP A 43 -4.31 5.49 -13.51
N ILE A 44 -3.39 4.89 -12.75
CA ILE A 44 -3.65 4.48 -11.35
C ILE A 44 -3.93 5.72 -10.50
N CYS A 45 -3.15 6.79 -10.65
CA CYS A 45 -3.40 8.05 -9.95
C CYS A 45 -4.81 8.60 -10.25
N ARG A 46 -5.26 8.54 -11.51
CA ARG A 46 -6.60 8.99 -11.90
C ARG A 46 -7.70 8.14 -11.30
N GLU A 47 -7.57 6.81 -11.34
CA GLU A 47 -8.56 5.89 -10.77
C GLU A 47 -8.74 6.09 -9.26
N PHE A 48 -7.63 6.39 -8.57
CA PHE A 48 -7.62 6.70 -7.14
C PHE A 48 -7.95 8.17 -6.81
N GLY A 49 -8.24 9.01 -7.81
CA GLY A 49 -8.54 10.43 -7.61
C GLY A 49 -7.39 11.23 -7.01
N VAL A 50 -6.13 10.81 -7.26
CA VAL A 50 -4.92 11.48 -6.77
C VAL A 50 -4.74 12.80 -7.52
N SER A 51 -4.71 13.90 -6.77
CA SER A 51 -4.56 15.26 -7.29
C SER A 51 -3.28 15.96 -6.82
N SER A 52 -2.51 15.36 -5.92
CA SER A 52 -1.26 15.90 -5.40
C SER A 52 -0.32 14.78 -4.98
N PHE A 53 0.98 15.06 -4.99
CA PHE A 53 2.01 14.13 -4.53
C PHE A 53 2.75 14.70 -3.31
N PRO A 54 3.16 13.87 -2.32
CA PRO A 54 2.85 12.44 -2.20
C PRO A 54 1.45 12.19 -1.62
N THR A 55 0.75 11.20 -2.20
CA THR A 55 -0.49 10.61 -1.66
C THR A 55 -0.22 9.16 -1.27
N ILE A 56 -0.70 8.78 -0.09
CA ILE A 56 -0.64 7.41 0.42
C ILE A 56 -2.06 6.89 0.49
N ALA A 57 -2.32 5.77 -0.19
CA ALA A 57 -3.57 5.03 -0.09
C ALA A 57 -3.30 3.70 0.60
N ILE A 58 -4.17 3.32 1.53
CA ILE A 58 -4.13 2.02 2.22
C ILE A 58 -5.30 1.20 1.69
N LEU A 59 -4.98 0.04 1.12
CA LEU A 59 -5.96 -0.91 0.62
C LEU A 59 -6.15 -2.05 1.62
N ASP A 60 -7.37 -2.56 1.71
CA ASP A 60 -7.64 -3.83 2.37
C ASP A 60 -7.38 -5.04 1.44
N GLU A 61 -7.55 -6.26 1.94
CA GLU A 61 -7.32 -7.49 1.18
C GLU A 61 -8.29 -7.70 0.01
N THR A 62 -9.36 -6.90 -0.06
CA THR A 62 -10.34 -6.91 -1.15
C THR A 62 -10.06 -5.84 -2.20
N GLY A 63 -8.98 -5.06 -2.05
CA GLY A 63 -8.62 -3.97 -2.94
C GLY A 63 -9.41 -2.68 -2.69
N ARG A 64 -10.13 -2.57 -1.56
CA ARG A 64 -10.86 -1.34 -1.21
C ARG A 64 -9.99 -0.38 -0.42
N VAL A 65 -10.17 0.91 -0.67
CA VAL A 65 -9.48 1.98 0.06
C VAL A 65 -9.99 2.05 1.50
N ALA A 66 -9.14 1.67 2.44
CA ALA A 66 -9.40 1.77 3.88
C ALA A 66 -9.03 3.15 4.45
N ALA A 67 -8.02 3.81 3.89
CA ALA A 67 -7.63 5.17 4.24
C ALA A 67 -6.85 5.85 3.10
N MET A 68 -6.88 7.18 3.05
CA MET A 68 -6.04 7.99 2.16
C MET A 68 -5.40 9.15 2.90
N ASN A 69 -4.23 9.59 2.41
CA ASN A 69 -3.46 10.73 2.92
C ASN A 69 -3.09 10.64 4.42
N ALA A 70 -3.11 9.43 4.99
CA ALA A 70 -2.63 9.20 6.34
C ALA A 70 -1.09 9.37 6.41
N ARG A 71 -0.60 10.02 7.47
CA ARG A 71 0.83 10.32 7.67
C ARG A 71 1.25 10.08 9.12
N GLY A 72 2.54 9.83 9.35
CA GLY A 72 3.09 9.57 10.68
C GLY A 72 2.32 8.50 11.44
N ALA A 73 2.01 8.76 12.71
CA ALA A 73 1.28 7.82 13.57
C ALA A 73 -0.14 7.49 13.05
N ALA A 74 -0.77 8.34 12.22
CA ALA A 74 -2.06 8.02 11.62
C ALA A 74 -1.94 6.93 10.55
N LEU A 75 -0.83 6.93 9.79
CA LEU A 75 -0.55 5.90 8.80
C LEU A 75 -0.34 4.54 9.47
N GLU A 76 0.49 4.49 10.51
CA GLU A 76 0.77 3.25 11.24
C GLU A 76 -0.51 2.64 11.82
N ARG A 77 -1.32 3.44 12.51
CA ARG A 77 -2.59 2.99 13.08
C ARG A 77 -3.57 2.50 12.02
N ALA A 78 -3.62 3.16 10.86
CA ALA A 78 -4.50 2.75 9.78
C ALA A 78 -4.07 1.41 9.18
N VAL A 79 -2.77 1.14 9.03
CA VAL A 79 -2.25 -0.18 8.61
C VAL A 79 -2.59 -1.25 9.65
N GLU A 80 -2.32 -1.00 10.93
CA GLU A 80 -2.63 -1.95 12.00
C GLU A 80 -4.13 -2.27 12.09
N SER A 81 -4.98 -1.25 11.96
CA SER A 81 -6.43 -1.40 11.94
C SER A 81 -6.89 -2.26 10.77
N THR A 82 -6.36 -2.00 9.56
CA THR A 82 -6.70 -2.77 8.36
C THR A 82 -6.27 -4.24 8.49
N LEU A 83 -5.05 -4.50 8.99
CA LEU A 83 -4.56 -5.86 9.23
C LEU A 83 -5.41 -6.61 10.28
N ARG A 84 -5.80 -5.93 11.36
CA ARG A 84 -6.70 -6.50 12.37
C ARG A 84 -8.06 -6.86 11.78
N ALA A 85 -8.64 -5.96 10.97
CA ALA A 85 -9.92 -6.17 10.33
C ALA A 85 -9.87 -7.34 9.33
N MET A 86 -8.80 -7.44 8.54
CA MET A 86 -8.56 -8.56 7.62
C MET A 86 -8.53 -9.90 8.39
N ARG A 87 -7.76 -9.98 9.47
CA ARG A 87 -7.66 -11.21 10.29
C ARG A 87 -8.99 -11.62 10.90
N ALA A 88 -9.75 -10.66 11.45
CA ALA A 88 -11.07 -10.92 12.01
C ALA A 88 -12.02 -11.48 10.94
N ARG A 89 -12.00 -10.93 9.72
CA ARG A 89 -12.78 -11.45 8.58
C ARG A 89 -12.35 -12.86 8.17
N GLN A 90 -11.06 -13.15 8.16
CA GLN A 90 -10.55 -14.49 7.83
C GLN A 90 -10.98 -15.53 8.88
N GLN A 91 -10.92 -15.20 10.17
CA GLN A 91 -11.36 -16.07 11.25
C GLN A 91 -12.87 -16.35 11.19
N ALA A 92 -13.69 -15.31 10.94
CA ALA A 92 -15.14 -15.48 10.78
C ALA A 92 -15.50 -16.39 9.58
N LYS A 93 -14.77 -16.28 8.46
CA LYS A 93 -14.94 -17.16 7.29
C LYS A 93 -14.45 -18.59 7.55
N GLY A 94 -13.42 -18.77 8.40
CA GLY A 94 -12.91 -20.08 8.80
C GLY A 94 -13.88 -20.86 9.69
N ASN A 95 -14.55 -20.18 10.62
CA ASN A 95 -15.54 -20.79 11.52
C ASN A 95 -16.89 -21.12 10.87
N GLY A 96 -17.14 -20.63 9.65
CA GLY A 96 -18.41 -20.86 8.92
C GLY A 96 -18.42 -22.05 7.96
N ARG A 97 -17.31 -22.80 7.83
CA ARG A 97 -17.21 -23.99 6.94
C ARG A 97 -17.40 -25.33 7.66
N GLY A 98 -17.87 -25.30 8.90
CA GLY A 98 -18.25 -26.48 9.68
C GLY A 98 -19.73 -26.42 10.04
N GLN A 99 -20.61 -26.63 9.06
CA GLN A 99 -22.00 -27.05 9.24
C GLN A 99 -22.51 -27.66 7.93
#